data_AF-A0AAV8VCZ6-F1
#
_entry.id   AF-A0AAV8VCZ6-F1
#
_cell.length_a   1.000
_cell.length_b   1.000
_cell.length_c   1.000
_cell.angle_alpha   90.00
_cell.angle_beta   90.00
_cell.angle_gamma   90.00
#
_symmetry.space_group_name_H-M   'P 1'
#
loop_
_entity.id
_entity.type
_entity.pdbx_description
1 polymer ?
#
loop_
_entity_poly.entity_id
_entity_poly.type
_entity_poly.pdbx_seq_one_letter_code
_entity_poly.pdbx_strand_id
1 'polypeptide(L)'
;MPRLYKRKPGSRNYRNYTQENLEMMCLSAIKEGCLSQRKAAEQFKIPRRTILNKLKKRYTGKPGHLKIFSDEEEMFFVQCILKFSDFGFPLDSFDLRMIIKSYLTRTGRSVRIYKNNVPGKEWLTSFLRKHSELTMRFASNIKRVRAGITSQVLKDYINNLSEVLTVSLLKIFGTGSNLTDNPGQKKVIVKRGTKYPEKIRNTSKGRFYNADNEDIQNIFLSRHSKDFKNRTGPKSSISVMFAGSAASELFSPYTVYKSSCLWTT
;
A
#
# COMPACT_ATOMS: atom_id res chain seq x y z
N MET A 1 0.30 2.29 21.78
CA MET A 1 -0.62 3.43 21.98
C MET A 1 -1.82 3.27 21.04
N PRO A 2 -3.05 3.65 21.42
CA PRO A 2 -4.20 3.51 20.53
C PRO A 2 -4.02 4.35 19.24
N ARG A 3 -4.42 3.79 18.09
CA ARG A 3 -4.23 4.39 16.74
C ARG A 3 -5.00 5.70 16.56
N LEU A 4 -6.08 5.86 17.31
CA LEU A 4 -6.87 7.08 17.46
C LEU A 4 -6.80 7.48 18.92
N TYR A 5 -6.20 8.63 19.19
CA TYR A 5 -6.17 9.18 20.54
C TYR A 5 -7.54 9.76 20.88
N LYS A 6 -8.24 9.13 21.83
CA LYS A 6 -9.41 9.72 22.47
C LYS A 6 -8.95 10.32 23.79
N ARG A 7 -9.23 11.62 24.02
CA ARG A 7 -8.95 12.26 25.31
C ARG A 7 -9.79 11.55 26.39
N LYS A 8 -9.17 11.23 27.51
CA LYS A 8 -9.91 10.73 28.67
C LYS A 8 -10.82 11.86 29.18
N PRO A 9 -12.13 11.61 29.40
CA PRO A 9 -13.00 12.61 30.02
C PRO A 9 -12.42 12.98 31.39
N GLY A 10 -12.40 14.28 31.72
CA GLY A 10 -11.77 14.81 32.93
C GLY A 10 -10.24 14.98 32.87
N SER A 11 -9.58 14.68 31.74
CA SER A 11 -8.14 14.92 31.60
C SER A 11 -7.80 16.43 31.62
N ARG A 12 -6.66 16.77 32.24
CA ARG A 12 -6.17 18.14 32.34
C ARG A 12 -6.10 18.80 30.96
N ASN A 13 -6.63 20.02 30.84
CA ASN A 13 -6.46 20.78 29.62
C ASN A 13 -5.06 21.42 29.57
N TYR A 14 -4.23 21.01 28.61
CA TYR A 14 -2.83 21.45 28.52
C TYR A 14 -2.66 22.85 27.92
N ARG A 15 -3.68 23.35 27.20
CA ARG A 15 -3.64 24.67 26.54
C ARG A 15 -4.99 25.36 26.73
N ASN A 16 -5.00 26.40 27.56
CA ASN A 16 -6.18 27.23 27.86
C ASN A 16 -6.11 28.61 27.21
N TYR A 17 -5.19 28.83 26.27
CA TYR A 17 -4.97 30.10 25.60
C TYR A 17 -4.80 29.90 24.09
N THR A 18 -5.36 30.83 23.32
CA THR A 18 -5.17 30.88 21.87
C THR A 18 -3.74 31.31 21.54
N GLN A 19 -3.24 30.92 20.36
CA GLN A 19 -1.91 31.33 19.93
C GLN A 19 -1.82 32.84 19.74
N GLU A 20 -2.89 33.43 19.19
CA GLU A 20 -3.02 34.87 18.96
C GLU A 20 -2.92 35.67 20.27
N ASN A 21 -3.68 35.29 21.32
CA ASN A 21 -3.63 36.01 22.60
C ASN A 21 -2.24 35.93 23.26
N LEU A 22 -1.53 34.81 23.08
CA LEU A 22 -0.19 34.63 23.61
C LEU A 22 0.84 35.44 22.82
N GLU A 23 0.88 35.29 21.49
CA GLU A 23 1.95 35.83 20.66
C GLU A 23 1.71 37.29 20.24
N MET A 24 0.48 37.65 19.86
CA MET A 24 0.16 38.99 19.34
C MET A 24 -0.16 40.02 20.42
N MET A 25 -0.68 39.61 21.58
CA MET A 25 -1.06 40.57 22.63
C MET A 25 -0.18 40.49 23.86
N CYS A 26 0.09 39.28 24.36
CA CYS A 26 0.84 39.13 25.61
C CYS A 26 2.34 39.40 25.41
N LEU A 27 2.96 38.85 24.36
CA LEU A 27 4.41 38.99 24.14
C LEU A 27 4.81 40.34 23.53
N SER A 28 3.96 40.96 22.70
CA SER A 28 4.18 42.31 22.14
C SER A 28 4.14 43.37 23.25
N ALA A 29 3.09 43.41 24.06
CA ALA A 29 2.93 44.38 25.15
C ALA A 29 4.02 44.27 26.23
N ILE A 30 4.63 43.09 26.40
CA ILE A 30 5.79 42.92 27.29
C ILE A 30 7.08 43.43 26.63
N LYS A 31 7.26 43.24 25.32
CA LYS A 31 8.43 43.75 24.58
C LYS A 31 8.41 45.26 24.41
N GLU A 32 7.22 45.84 24.23
CA GLU A 32 6.96 47.28 24.14
C GLU A 32 7.02 47.97 25.51
N GLY A 33 7.18 47.22 26.60
CA GLY A 33 7.33 47.75 27.96
C GLY A 33 6.01 48.19 28.62
N CYS A 34 4.86 48.03 27.95
CA CYS A 34 3.55 48.44 28.44
C CYS A 34 3.08 47.62 29.66
N LEU A 35 3.44 46.34 29.73
CA LEU A 35 2.98 45.42 30.79
C LEU A 35 4.12 44.61 31.40
N SER A 36 4.11 44.47 32.72
CA SER A 36 4.98 43.52 33.43
C SER A 36 4.47 42.09 33.25
N GLN A 37 5.37 41.11 33.35
CA GLN A 37 5.01 39.68 33.25
C GLN A 37 3.92 39.24 34.24
N ARG A 38 3.81 39.91 35.40
CA ARG A 38 2.76 39.65 36.39
C ARG A 38 1.42 40.19 35.92
N LYS A 39 1.36 41.46 35.52
CA LYS A 39 0.14 42.10 35.00
C LYS A 39 -0.39 41.38 33.75
N ALA A 40 0.51 40.98 32.86
CA ALA A 40 0.14 40.21 31.67
C ALA A 40 -0.44 38.82 32.01
N ALA A 41 0.06 38.16 33.07
CA ALA A 41 -0.47 36.86 33.49
C ALA A 41 -1.91 36.97 34.04
N GLU A 42 -2.21 38.06 34.76
CA GLU A 42 -3.54 38.34 35.29
C GLU A 42 -4.52 38.72 34.17
N GLN A 43 -4.13 39.66 33.31
CA GLN A 43 -4.98 40.19 32.24
C GLN A 43 -5.32 39.12 31.19
N PHE A 44 -4.32 38.34 30.75
CA PHE A 44 -4.52 37.34 29.70
C PHE A 44 -4.84 35.93 30.26
N LYS A 45 -4.89 35.76 31.58
CA LYS A 45 -5.07 34.47 32.26
C LYS A 45 -4.09 33.38 31.77
N ILE A 46 -2.88 33.79 31.39
CA ILE A 46 -1.80 32.89 30.95
C ILE A 46 -0.83 32.71 32.12
N PRO A 47 -0.51 31.47 32.53
CA PRO A 47 0.47 31.26 33.60
C PRO A 47 1.80 31.94 33.29
N ARG A 48 2.33 32.71 34.24
CA ARG A 48 3.59 33.46 34.10
C ARG A 48 4.75 32.60 33.58
N ARG A 49 4.81 31.31 33.97
CA ARG A 49 5.84 30.36 33.52
C ARG A 49 5.79 30.11 32.02
N THR A 50 4.61 30.09 31.42
CA THR A 50 4.41 29.95 29.97
C THR A 50 4.95 31.15 29.23
N ILE A 51 4.63 32.37 29.70
CA ILE A 51 5.13 33.63 29.16
C ILE A 51 6.66 33.65 29.20
N LEU A 52 7.24 33.31 30.36
CA LEU A 52 8.69 33.24 30.55
C LEU A 52 9.36 32.22 29.62
N ASN A 53 8.79 31.03 29.47
CA ASN A 53 9.31 30.01 28.55
C ASN A 53 9.30 30.51 27.10
N LYS A 54 8.23 31.20 26.68
CA LYS A 54 8.10 31.74 25.33
C LYS A 54 9.03 32.92 25.06
N LEU A 55 9.20 33.83 26.02
CA LEU A 55 10.22 34.90 25.95
C LEU A 55 11.63 34.33 25.82
N LYS A 56 11.94 33.27 26.58
CA LYS A 56 13.22 32.55 26.50
C LYS A 56 13.31 31.58 25.30
N LYS A 57 12.34 31.60 24.37
CA LYS A 57 12.24 30.69 23.21
C LYS A 57 12.40 29.21 23.56
N ARG A 58 11.99 28.81 24.76
CA ARG A 58 11.98 27.40 25.19
C ARG A 58 10.74 26.72 24.64
N TYR A 59 10.90 25.49 24.13
CA TYR A 59 9.80 24.67 23.60
C TYR A 59 9.01 25.37 22.48
N THR A 60 9.72 25.88 21.47
CA THR A 60 9.14 26.50 20.26
C THR A 60 8.62 25.46 19.26
N GLY A 61 9.13 24.22 19.32
CA GLY A 61 8.68 23.12 18.46
C GLY A 61 7.25 22.67 18.75
N LYS A 62 6.67 21.96 17.78
CA LYS A 62 5.38 21.28 17.96
C LYS A 62 5.53 20.24 19.08
N PRO A 63 4.56 20.14 20.01
CA PRO A 63 4.61 19.14 21.05
C PRO A 63 4.58 17.73 20.45
N GLY A 64 5.47 16.87 20.91
CA GLY A 64 5.60 15.49 20.43
C GLY A 64 6.98 15.19 19.83
N HIS A 65 7.14 13.95 19.37
CA HIS A 65 8.37 13.53 18.71
C HIS A 65 8.49 14.18 17.33
N LEU A 66 9.71 14.56 16.95
CA LEU A 66 10.02 15.09 15.62
C LEU A 66 9.68 14.05 14.54
N LYS A 67 9.29 14.53 13.35
CA LYS A 67 9.12 13.65 12.18
C LYS A 67 10.48 13.04 11.82
N ILE A 68 10.47 11.76 11.45
CA ILE A 68 11.69 11.02 11.08
C ILE A 68 12.12 11.36 9.64
N PHE A 69 11.15 11.58 8.76
CA PHE A 69 11.35 11.97 7.36
C PHE A 69 10.79 13.37 7.14
N SER A 70 11.42 14.12 6.23
CA SER A 70 10.86 15.39 5.76
C SER A 70 9.62 15.15 4.89
N ASP A 71 8.81 16.18 4.70
CA ASP A 71 7.61 16.07 3.84
C ASP A 71 8.00 15.84 2.36
N GLU A 72 9.17 16.35 1.93
CA GLU A 72 9.74 16.12 0.60
C GLU A 72 10.19 14.66 0.41
N GLU A 73 10.88 14.09 1.40
CA GLU A 73 11.29 12.68 1.38
C GLU A 73 10.08 11.75 1.36
N GLU A 74 9.05 12.04 2.17
CA GLU A 74 7.81 11.26 2.15
C GLU A 74 7.15 11.31 0.76
N MET A 75 7.12 12.47 0.10
CA MET A 75 6.57 12.62 -1.25
C MET A 75 7.36 11.81 -2.29
N PHE A 76 8.69 11.79 -2.20
CA PHE A 76 9.52 10.97 -3.08
C PHE A 76 9.17 9.48 -2.96
N PHE A 77 8.98 8.97 -1.74
CA PHE A 77 8.55 7.59 -1.54
C PHE A 77 7.19 7.30 -2.18
N VAL A 78 6.24 8.23 -2.10
CA VAL A 78 4.94 8.08 -2.75
C VAL A 78 5.07 8.01 -4.27
N GLN A 79 5.84 8.92 -4.87
CA GLN A 79 6.09 8.91 -6.31
C GLN A 79 6.77 7.60 -6.78
N CYS A 80 7.74 7.09 -6.01
CA CYS A 80 8.34 5.79 -6.30
C CYS A 80 7.28 4.68 -6.30
N ILE A 81 6.42 4.62 -5.27
CA ILE A 81 5.36 3.59 -5.17
C ILE A 81 4.43 3.65 -6.39
N LEU A 82 4.03 4.84 -6.82
CA LEU A 82 3.17 5.03 -8.00
C LEU A 82 3.85 4.54 -9.28
N LYS A 83 5.11 4.94 -9.52
CA LYS A 83 5.88 4.47 -10.69
C LYS A 83 6.03 2.95 -10.71
N PHE A 84 6.33 2.33 -9.57
CA PHE A 84 6.42 0.87 -9.48
C PHE A 84 5.07 0.18 -9.78
N SER A 85 3.97 0.79 -9.35
CA SER A 85 2.63 0.31 -9.69
C SER A 85 2.37 0.39 -11.20
N ASP A 86 2.74 1.49 -11.85
CA ASP A 86 2.53 1.70 -13.29
C ASP A 86 3.37 0.73 -14.14
N PHE A 87 4.58 0.38 -13.68
CA PHE A 87 5.41 -0.65 -14.32
C PHE A 87 4.92 -2.09 -14.10
N GLY A 88 3.82 -2.30 -13.37
CA GLY A 88 3.28 -3.64 -13.09
C GLY A 88 4.05 -4.41 -12.02
N PHE A 89 4.88 -3.72 -11.22
CA PHE A 89 5.62 -4.24 -10.08
C PHE A 89 5.20 -3.54 -8.78
N PRO A 90 3.92 -3.61 -8.38
CA PRO A 90 3.45 -2.91 -7.19
C PRO A 90 4.11 -3.46 -5.92
N LEU A 91 4.49 -2.56 -5.02
CA LEU A 91 5.24 -2.85 -3.80
C LEU A 91 4.33 -3.39 -2.70
N ASP A 92 4.81 -4.37 -1.95
CA ASP A 92 4.12 -4.82 -0.74
C ASP A 92 4.58 -4.06 0.53
N SER A 93 3.89 -4.33 1.65
CA SER A 93 4.17 -3.69 2.94
C SER A 93 5.59 -3.96 3.48
N PHE A 94 6.20 -5.07 3.10
CA PHE A 94 7.55 -5.45 3.50
C PHE A 94 8.57 -4.81 2.56
N ASP A 95 8.33 -4.86 1.26
CA ASP A 95 9.16 -4.24 0.23
C ASP A 95 9.38 -2.75 0.53
N LEU A 96 8.31 -2.00 0.82
CA LEU A 96 8.42 -0.58 1.17
C LEU A 96 9.28 -0.34 2.42
N ARG A 97 9.14 -1.19 3.44
CA ARG A 97 9.96 -1.08 4.66
C ARG A 97 11.43 -1.39 4.39
N MET A 98 11.72 -2.31 3.48
CA MET A 98 13.09 -2.63 3.08
C MET A 98 13.72 -1.53 2.22
N ILE A 99 12.95 -0.90 1.33
CA ILE A 99 13.39 0.27 0.57
C ILE A 99 13.78 1.41 1.53
N ILE A 100 12.97 1.66 2.55
CA ILE A 100 13.25 2.71 3.54
C ILE A 100 14.46 2.35 4.41
N LYS A 101 14.59 1.08 4.82
CA LYS A 101 15.80 0.61 5.51
C LYS A 101 17.05 0.89 4.67
N SER A 102 17.02 0.54 3.39
CA SER A 102 18.13 0.78 2.45
C SER A 102 18.43 2.28 2.30
N TYR A 103 17.39 3.12 2.20
CA TYR A 103 17.54 4.58 2.17
C TYR A 103 18.23 5.12 3.44
N LEU A 104 17.79 4.70 4.62
CA LEU A 104 18.38 5.10 5.90
C LEU A 104 19.84 4.64 6.02
N THR A 105 20.15 3.40 5.64
CA THR A 105 21.52 2.89 5.63
C THR A 105 22.43 3.68 4.69
N ARG A 106 21.95 4.00 3.47
CA ARG A 106 22.74 4.74 2.47
C ARG A 106 22.96 6.21 2.85
N THR A 107 22.02 6.80 3.57
CA THR A 107 22.13 8.17 4.09
C THR A 107 22.91 8.25 5.41
N GLY A 108 23.35 7.10 5.97
CA GLY A 108 24.06 7.05 7.25
C GLY A 108 23.19 7.41 8.46
N ARG A 109 21.85 7.43 8.31
CA ARG A 109 20.92 7.83 9.37
C ARG A 109 20.47 6.59 10.16
N SER A 110 20.71 6.59 11.47
CA SER A 110 20.19 5.57 12.38
C SER A 110 19.02 6.11 13.21
N VAL A 111 17.91 5.37 13.22
CA VAL A 111 16.70 5.75 13.95
C VAL A 111 16.56 4.81 15.14
N ARG A 112 16.83 5.30 16.35
CA ARG A 112 16.82 4.50 17.59
C ARG A 112 15.49 3.77 17.86
N ILE A 113 14.38 4.33 17.39
CA ILE A 113 13.03 3.75 17.55
C ILE A 113 12.86 2.50 16.68
N TYR A 114 13.60 2.39 15.58
CA TYR A 114 13.49 1.28 14.64
C TYR A 114 14.48 0.17 14.99
N LYS A 115 13.96 -1.04 15.24
CA LYS A 115 14.79 -2.22 15.37
C LYS A 115 15.49 -2.48 14.03
N ASN A 116 16.81 -2.51 14.02
CA ASN A 116 17.66 -2.71 12.84
C ASN A 116 17.39 -1.69 11.70
N ASN A 117 17.04 -0.44 12.04
CA ASN A 117 16.65 0.61 11.08
C ASN A 117 15.48 0.22 10.16
N VAL A 118 14.67 -0.77 10.53
CA VAL A 118 13.47 -1.17 9.78
C VAL A 118 12.25 -0.46 10.37
N PRO A 119 11.51 0.33 9.58
CA PRO A 119 10.26 0.93 10.05
C PRO A 119 9.26 -0.14 10.50
N GLY A 120 8.55 0.12 11.60
CA GLY A 120 7.50 -0.78 12.10
C GLY A 120 6.24 -0.80 11.22
N LYS A 121 5.35 -1.77 11.47
CA LYS A 121 4.01 -1.82 10.83
C LYS A 121 3.17 -0.57 11.13
N GLU A 122 3.35 0.01 12.31
CA GLU A 122 2.66 1.24 12.72
C GLU A 122 3.08 2.46 11.89
N TRP A 123 4.37 2.56 11.56
CA TRP A 123 4.87 3.62 10.69
C TRP A 123 4.18 3.54 9.32
N LEU A 124 4.10 2.35 8.73
CA LEU A 124 3.44 2.15 7.44
C LEU A 124 1.95 2.54 7.49
N THR A 125 1.26 2.16 8.56
CA THR A 125 -0.16 2.51 8.75
C THR A 125 -0.35 4.02 8.86
N SER A 126 0.55 4.71 9.56
CA SER A 126 0.56 6.17 9.67
C SER A 126 0.87 6.83 8.33
N PHE A 127 1.85 6.31 7.58
CA PHE A 127 2.24 6.78 6.25
C PHE A 127 1.06 6.72 5.27
N LEU A 128 0.38 5.57 5.17
CA LEU A 128 -0.81 5.42 4.31
C LEU A 128 -1.99 6.29 4.75
N ARG A 129 -2.10 6.61 6.04
CA ARG A 129 -3.14 7.52 6.55
C ARG A 129 -2.85 8.98 6.17
N LYS A 130 -1.59 9.40 6.22
CA LYS A 130 -1.17 10.74 5.77
C LYS A 130 -1.36 10.87 4.25
N HIS A 131 -0.91 9.87 3.50
CA HIS A 131 -0.93 9.86 2.04
C HIS A 131 -2.15 9.11 1.53
N SER A 132 -3.31 9.78 1.64
CA SER A 132 -4.60 9.17 1.30
C SER A 132 -4.72 8.78 -0.18
N GLU A 133 -3.86 9.31 -1.05
CA GLU A 133 -3.75 8.87 -2.44
C GLU A 133 -3.28 7.42 -2.63
N LEU A 134 -2.73 6.78 -1.59
CA LEU A 134 -2.35 5.38 -1.60
C LEU A 134 -3.35 4.50 -0.86
N THR A 135 -3.53 3.28 -1.33
CA THR A 135 -4.36 2.24 -0.69
C THR A 135 -3.73 0.87 -0.83
N MET A 136 -4.05 -0.03 0.11
CA MET A 136 -3.65 -1.44 -0.01
C MET A 136 -4.78 -2.25 -0.66
N ARG A 137 -4.45 -2.99 -1.72
CA ARG A 137 -5.38 -3.85 -2.47
C ARG A 137 -4.73 -5.20 -2.77
N PHE A 138 -5.52 -6.24 -2.96
CA PHE A 138 -5.01 -7.53 -3.45
C PHE A 138 -4.70 -7.41 -4.94
N ALA A 139 -3.46 -7.72 -5.32
CA ALA A 139 -3.08 -7.77 -6.73
C ALA A 139 -3.38 -9.12 -7.37
N SER A 140 -3.89 -9.08 -8.60
CA SER A 140 -3.98 -10.25 -9.47
C SER A 140 -2.65 -10.52 -10.15
N ASN A 141 -2.17 -11.77 -10.05
CA ASN A 141 -0.95 -12.20 -10.72
C ASN A 141 -1.21 -12.41 -12.21
N ILE A 142 -0.43 -11.75 -13.06
CA ILE A 142 -0.53 -11.85 -14.52
C ILE A 142 0.80 -12.32 -15.11
N LYS A 143 0.74 -13.21 -16.10
CA LYS A 143 1.93 -13.71 -16.80
C LYS A 143 2.54 -12.60 -17.66
N ARG A 144 3.86 -12.58 -17.80
CA ARG A 144 4.57 -11.61 -18.66
C ARG A 144 4.05 -11.60 -20.10
N VAL A 145 3.77 -12.77 -20.67
CA VAL A 145 3.21 -12.90 -22.03
C VAL A 145 1.87 -12.16 -22.16
N ARG A 146 1.02 -12.20 -21.13
CA ARG A 146 -0.28 -11.50 -21.13
C ARG A 146 -0.11 -9.99 -20.92
N ALA A 147 0.88 -9.57 -20.14
CA ALA A 147 1.17 -8.15 -19.94
C ALA A 147 1.84 -7.50 -21.17
N GLY A 148 2.52 -8.29 -22.01
CA GLY A 148 3.22 -7.83 -23.21
C GLY A 148 2.37 -7.80 -24.48
N ILE A 149 1.04 -7.87 -24.39
CA ILE A 149 0.16 -7.82 -25.56
C ILE A 149 0.16 -6.39 -26.10
N THR A 150 0.58 -6.22 -27.35
CA THR A 150 0.59 -4.93 -28.04
C THR A 150 -0.69 -4.73 -28.86
N SER A 151 -0.98 -3.48 -29.25
CA SER A 151 -2.12 -3.17 -30.12
C SER A 151 -2.06 -3.91 -31.45
N GLN A 152 -0.85 -4.15 -31.98
CA GLN A 152 -0.68 -4.87 -33.24
C GLN A 152 -1.16 -6.32 -33.13
N VAL A 153 -0.75 -7.03 -32.08
CA VAL A 153 -1.19 -8.42 -31.83
C VAL A 153 -2.71 -8.51 -31.71
N LEU A 154 -3.36 -7.50 -31.12
CA LEU A 154 -4.83 -7.43 -31.04
C LEU A 154 -5.47 -7.20 -32.41
N LYS A 155 -4.93 -6.30 -33.22
CA LYS A 155 -5.42 -6.02 -34.58
C LYS A 155 -5.28 -7.26 -35.47
N ASP A 156 -4.12 -7.89 -35.45
CA ASP A 156 -3.85 -9.11 -36.22
C ASP A 156 -4.83 -10.23 -35.81
N TYR A 157 -5.08 -10.39 -34.52
CA TYR A 157 -6.07 -11.35 -34.01
C TYR A 157 -7.50 -11.06 -34.49
N ILE A 158 -7.94 -9.81 -34.46
CA ILE A 158 -9.27 -9.40 -34.92
C ILE A 158 -9.42 -9.61 -36.43
N ASN A 159 -8.40 -9.26 -37.21
CA ASN A 159 -8.40 -9.43 -38.66
C ASN A 159 -8.54 -10.92 -39.03
N ASN A 160 -7.71 -11.78 -38.43
CA ASN A 160 -7.77 -13.23 -38.64
C ASN A 160 -9.13 -13.82 -38.21
N LEU A 161 -9.73 -13.31 -37.12
CA LEU A 161 -11.06 -13.72 -36.70
C LEU A 161 -12.15 -13.33 -37.70
N SER A 162 -12.05 -12.13 -38.28
CA SER A 162 -13.04 -11.62 -39.25
C SER A 162 -13.07 -12.43 -40.54
N GLU A 163 -11.94 -13.03 -40.94
CA GLU A 163 -11.86 -13.93 -42.10
C GLU A 163 -12.57 -15.27 -41.85
N VAL A 164 -12.53 -15.77 -40.61
CA VAL A 164 -13.07 -17.09 -40.26
C VAL A 164 -14.54 -17.03 -39.84
N LEU A 165 -14.99 -15.92 -39.25
CA LEU A 165 -16.36 -15.75 -38.77
C LEU A 165 -17.32 -15.38 -39.92
N THR A 166 -17.78 -16.40 -40.65
CA THR A 166 -18.85 -16.31 -41.67
C THR A 166 -20.26 -16.37 -41.06
N VAL A 167 -20.39 -16.70 -39.77
CA VAL A 167 -21.67 -16.93 -39.09
C VAL A 167 -22.12 -15.69 -38.31
N SER A 168 -23.40 -15.35 -38.41
CA SER A 168 -24.03 -14.23 -37.68
C SER A 168 -23.74 -14.31 -36.16
N LEU A 169 -23.29 -13.18 -35.61
CA LEU A 169 -22.89 -12.97 -34.20
C LEU A 169 -23.96 -13.38 -33.17
N LEU A 170 -25.21 -13.55 -33.59
CA LEU A 170 -26.37 -13.92 -32.76
C LEU A 170 -26.36 -15.36 -32.22
N LYS A 171 -25.44 -16.25 -32.65
CA LYS A 171 -25.42 -17.67 -32.23
C LYS A 171 -24.30 -18.03 -31.25
N ILE A 172 -23.48 -17.09 -30.81
CA ILE A 172 -22.33 -17.37 -29.93
C ILE A 172 -22.68 -16.97 -28.49
N PHE A 173 -23.11 -17.94 -27.69
CA PHE A 173 -23.29 -17.78 -26.25
C PHE A 173 -22.08 -18.32 -25.49
N GLY A 174 -21.36 -17.45 -24.79
CA GLY A 174 -20.26 -17.82 -23.90
C GLY A 174 -20.55 -17.37 -22.48
N THR A 175 -21.10 -18.24 -21.64
CA THR A 175 -21.25 -17.98 -20.19
C THR A 175 -20.53 -19.06 -19.40
N GLY A 176 -19.32 -18.76 -18.95
CA GLY A 176 -18.56 -19.60 -18.02
C GLY A 176 -18.01 -18.75 -16.89
N SER A 177 -18.61 -18.87 -15.70
CA SER A 177 -18.09 -18.25 -14.46
C SER A 177 -17.17 -19.23 -13.75
N ASN A 178 -15.86 -19.04 -13.88
CA ASN A 178 -14.86 -19.86 -13.20
C ASN A 178 -14.59 -19.34 -11.79
N LEU A 179 -14.90 -20.13 -10.77
CA LEU A 179 -14.44 -19.89 -9.40
C LEU A 179 -13.01 -20.42 -9.27
N THR A 180 -12.06 -19.51 -9.11
CA THR A 180 -10.64 -19.87 -9.00
C THR A 180 -10.10 -19.38 -7.66
N ASP A 181 -9.61 -20.30 -6.83
CA ASP A 181 -8.83 -19.95 -5.66
C ASP A 181 -7.43 -19.50 -6.10
N ASN A 182 -6.94 -18.37 -5.57
CA ASN A 182 -5.64 -17.80 -5.91
C ASN A 182 -4.82 -17.49 -4.65
N PRO A 183 -4.32 -18.53 -3.95
CA PRO A 183 -3.58 -18.39 -2.69
C PRO A 183 -2.26 -17.61 -2.83
N GLY A 184 -1.82 -17.33 -4.06
CA GLY A 184 -0.65 -16.51 -4.35
C GLY A 184 -0.91 -15.01 -4.44
N GLN A 185 -2.13 -14.53 -4.17
CA GLN A 185 -2.44 -13.10 -4.16
C GLN A 185 -1.81 -12.43 -2.93
N LYS A 186 -1.14 -11.29 -3.17
CA LYS A 186 -0.55 -10.47 -2.12
C LYS A 186 -1.23 -9.11 -2.07
N LYS A 187 -1.33 -8.55 -0.86
CA LYS A 187 -1.70 -7.15 -0.68
C LYS A 187 -0.53 -6.27 -1.08
N VAL A 188 -0.78 -5.35 -1.99
CA VAL A 188 0.19 -4.38 -2.51
C VAL A 188 -0.35 -2.97 -2.33
N ILE A 189 0.56 -2.00 -2.34
CA ILE A 189 0.24 -0.58 -2.21
C ILE A 189 0.10 -0.01 -3.63
N VAL A 190 -1.06 0.58 -3.92
CA VAL A 190 -1.39 1.17 -5.22
C VAL A 190 -2.12 2.50 -5.05
N LYS A 191 -2.22 3.25 -6.15
CA LYS A 191 -3.02 4.46 -6.22
C LYS A 191 -4.47 4.19 -5.80
N ARG A 192 -5.05 5.09 -5.01
CA ARG A 192 -6.46 5.05 -4.65
C ARG A 192 -7.30 5.15 -5.92
N GLY A 193 -8.28 4.26 -6.04
CA GLY A 193 -9.14 4.16 -7.23
C GLY A 193 -8.75 3.02 -8.18
N THR A 194 -7.56 2.42 -8.04
CA THR A 194 -7.18 1.25 -8.84
C THR A 194 -8.06 0.05 -8.49
N LYS A 195 -8.89 -0.38 -9.45
CA LYS A 195 -9.86 -1.47 -9.28
C LYS A 195 -9.20 -2.84 -9.35
N TYR A 196 -8.33 -3.05 -10.33
CA TYR A 196 -7.67 -4.32 -10.60
C TYR A 196 -6.15 -4.11 -10.66
N PRO A 197 -5.47 -4.08 -9.51
CA PRO A 197 -4.02 -3.96 -9.50
C PRO A 197 -3.38 -5.26 -9.98
N GLU A 198 -2.45 -5.15 -10.92
CA GLU A 198 -1.82 -6.28 -11.56
C GLU A 198 -0.38 -6.44 -11.05
N LYS A 199 0.03 -7.69 -10.84
CA LYS A 199 1.42 -8.03 -10.51
C LYS A 199 1.98 -8.94 -11.59
N ILE A 200 2.93 -8.44 -12.37
CA ILE A 200 3.54 -9.21 -13.44
C ILE A 200 4.46 -10.27 -12.84
N ARG A 201 4.09 -11.55 -13.01
CA ARG A 201 4.83 -12.70 -12.49
C ARG A 201 4.62 -13.94 -13.36
N ASN A 202 5.70 -14.63 -13.70
CA ASN A 202 5.63 -15.82 -14.56
C ASN A 202 5.02 -17.05 -13.86
N THR A 203 5.17 -17.18 -12.53
CA THR A 203 4.66 -18.31 -11.75
C THR A 203 3.94 -17.83 -10.49
N SER A 204 2.77 -18.41 -10.20
CA SER A 204 2.00 -18.15 -8.98
C SER A 204 2.44 -19.02 -7.79
N LYS A 205 3.31 -20.01 -8.03
CA LYS A 205 3.83 -20.90 -6.99
C LYS A 205 4.71 -20.10 -6.04
N GLY A 206 4.39 -20.13 -4.75
CA GLY A 206 5.25 -19.55 -3.70
C GLY A 206 6.57 -20.29 -3.66
N ARG A 207 7.69 -19.56 -3.68
CA ARG A 207 8.95 -20.08 -3.14
C ARG A 207 8.98 -19.64 -1.69
N PHE A 208 8.93 -20.60 -0.76
CA PHE A 208 9.33 -20.33 0.62
C PHE A 208 10.86 -20.19 0.59
N TYR A 209 11.35 -18.99 0.85
CA TYR A 209 12.77 -18.76 1.12
C TYR A 209 12.89 -18.61 2.63
N ASN A 210 13.46 -19.61 3.29
CA ASN A 210 14.10 -19.40 4.58
C ASN A 210 15.45 -18.77 4.24
N ALA A 211 15.50 -17.44 4.19
CA ALA A 211 16.74 -16.73 3.89
C ALA A 211 17.42 -16.39 5.22
N ASP A 212 18.56 -17.03 5.46
CA ASP A 212 19.54 -16.51 6.41
C ASP A 212 20.15 -15.21 5.84
N ASN A 213 20.63 -14.34 6.73
CA ASN A 213 20.84 -12.91 6.47
C ASN A 213 21.84 -12.57 5.34
N GLU A 214 22.67 -13.51 4.88
CA GLU A 214 23.67 -13.28 3.82
C GLU A 214 23.11 -13.40 2.40
N ASP A 215 21.99 -14.11 2.20
CA ASP A 215 21.42 -14.35 0.86
C ASP A 215 20.65 -13.15 0.28
N ILE A 216 20.27 -12.18 1.11
CA ILE A 216 19.43 -11.05 0.68
C ILE A 216 20.18 -10.11 -0.27
N GLN A 217 21.52 -10.02 -0.15
CA GLN A 217 22.32 -9.20 -1.07
C GLN A 217 22.48 -9.85 -2.46
N ASN A 218 22.52 -11.19 -2.53
CA ASN A 218 22.70 -11.91 -3.80
C ASN A 218 21.41 -12.04 -4.63
N ILE A 219 20.23 -11.85 -4.03
CA ILE A 219 18.94 -11.93 -4.73
C ILE A 219 18.75 -10.79 -5.74
N PHE A 220 19.36 -9.63 -5.54
CA PHE A 220 19.21 -8.50 -6.47
C PHE A 220 20.10 -8.59 -7.72
N LEU A 221 21.17 -9.39 -7.68
CA LEU A 221 22.18 -9.43 -8.75
C LEU A 221 22.30 -10.78 -9.48
N SER A 222 21.84 -11.90 -8.91
CA SER A 222 21.91 -13.20 -9.62
C SER A 222 20.57 -13.57 -10.26
N ARG A 223 20.35 -13.10 -11.50
CA ARG A 223 19.22 -13.52 -12.36
C ARG A 223 19.62 -14.52 -13.46
N HIS A 224 20.79 -15.13 -13.37
CA HIS A 224 21.22 -16.20 -14.27
C HIS A 224 21.77 -17.38 -13.47
N SER A 225 20.99 -18.46 -13.36
CA SER A 225 21.44 -19.85 -13.56
C SER A 225 20.43 -20.86 -12.98
N LYS A 226 19.95 -21.71 -13.90
CA LYS A 226 19.63 -23.15 -13.84
C LYS A 226 18.66 -23.73 -12.80
N ASP A 227 17.61 -24.33 -13.37
CA ASP A 227 17.00 -25.62 -13.06
C ASP A 227 16.99 -26.10 -11.61
N PHE A 228 15.82 -25.97 -10.98
CA PHE A 228 15.38 -26.89 -9.94
C PHE A 228 13.89 -27.18 -10.12
N LYS A 229 13.58 -28.39 -10.60
CA LYS A 229 12.22 -28.93 -10.64
C LYS A 229 11.74 -29.18 -9.22
N ASN A 230 10.80 -28.37 -8.72
CA ASN A 230 10.00 -28.72 -7.55
C ASN A 230 8.50 -28.67 -7.88
N ARG A 231 7.86 -29.84 -7.74
CA ARG A 231 6.42 -30.08 -7.88
C ARG A 231 5.70 -29.59 -6.62
N THR A 232 4.95 -28.50 -6.72
CA THR A 232 3.90 -28.17 -5.75
C THR A 232 2.65 -27.63 -6.49
N GLY A 233 1.50 -28.29 -6.26
CA GLY A 233 0.09 -27.96 -6.57
C GLY A 233 -0.29 -27.32 -7.93
N PRO A 234 -1.20 -27.92 -8.73
CA PRO A 234 -1.87 -27.18 -9.80
C PRO A 234 -2.82 -26.15 -9.19
N LYS A 235 -3.05 -25.03 -9.88
CA LYS A 235 -4.16 -24.13 -9.55
C LYS A 235 -5.45 -24.97 -9.62
N SER A 236 -6.17 -25.14 -8.51
CA SER A 236 -7.51 -25.72 -8.56
C SER A 236 -8.48 -24.64 -9.06
N SER A 237 -9.05 -24.86 -10.23
CA SER A 237 -10.18 -24.08 -10.74
C SER A 237 -11.38 -25.01 -10.81
N ILE A 238 -12.46 -24.66 -10.11
CA ILE A 238 -13.71 -25.39 -10.16
C ILE A 238 -14.60 -24.66 -11.17
N SER A 239 -15.00 -25.37 -12.23
CA SER A 239 -15.92 -24.86 -13.24
C SER A 239 -17.31 -25.38 -12.90
N VAL A 240 -18.22 -24.47 -12.53
CA VAL A 240 -19.63 -24.77 -12.32
C VAL A 240 -20.36 -24.37 -13.59
N MET A 241 -20.98 -25.34 -14.27
CA MET A 241 -21.79 -25.07 -15.44
C MET A 241 -23.26 -24.94 -15.04
N PHE A 242 -23.91 -23.95 -15.62
CA PHE A 242 -25.35 -23.74 -15.52
C PHE A 242 -25.94 -24.00 -16.91
N ALA A 243 -26.99 -24.81 -16.97
CA ALA A 243 -27.77 -25.04 -18.18
C ALA A 243 -29.22 -24.64 -17.90
N GLY A 244 -29.88 -24.01 -18.88
CA GLY A 244 -31.28 -23.62 -18.78
C GLY A 244 -31.98 -23.71 -20.13
N SER A 245 -33.28 -23.98 -20.10
CA SER A 245 -34.15 -23.98 -21.28
C SER A 245 -34.71 -22.58 -21.55
N ALA A 246 -35.04 -22.28 -22.81
CA ALA A 246 -35.75 -21.05 -23.19
C ALA A 246 -37.13 -20.91 -22.51
N ALA A 247 -37.65 -21.98 -21.91
CA ALA A 247 -38.86 -22.01 -21.10
C ALA A 247 -38.64 -21.55 -19.63
N SER A 248 -37.49 -20.96 -19.29
CA SER A 248 -37.14 -20.46 -17.95
C SER A 248 -36.93 -21.53 -16.86
N GLU A 249 -36.70 -22.78 -17.26
CA GLU A 249 -36.28 -23.84 -16.34
C GLU A 249 -34.75 -23.87 -16.24
N LEU A 250 -34.22 -23.67 -15.03
CA LEU A 250 -32.79 -23.76 -14.72
C LEU A 250 -32.49 -25.19 -14.21
N PHE A 251 -31.62 -25.91 -14.90
CA PHE A 251 -31.17 -27.22 -14.43
C PHE A 251 -30.19 -27.06 -13.26
N SER A 252 -30.18 -28.02 -12.34
CA SER A 252 -29.27 -28.04 -11.19
C SER A 252 -27.81 -27.88 -11.65
N PRO A 253 -27.04 -26.96 -11.05
CA PRO A 253 -25.65 -26.75 -11.43
C PRO A 253 -24.84 -28.02 -11.21
N TYR A 254 -24.04 -28.40 -12.21
CA TYR A 254 -23.15 -29.54 -12.11
C TYR A 254 -21.69 -29.12 -12.23
N THR A 255 -20.83 -29.83 -11.50
CA THR A 255 -19.40 -29.53 -11.41
C THR A 255 -18.64 -30.39 -12.40
N VAL A 256 -17.97 -29.77 -13.37
CA VAL A 256 -17.17 -30.50 -14.37
C VAL A 256 -15.71 -30.56 -13.89
N TYR A 257 -15.24 -31.77 -13.59
CA TYR A 257 -13.83 -32.01 -13.30
C TYR A 257 -13.07 -32.30 -14.60
N LYS A 258 -11.96 -31.59 -14.84
CA LYS A 258 -10.99 -32.00 -15.88
C LYS A 258 -10.22 -33.23 -15.38
N SER A 259 -10.68 -34.43 -15.75
CA SER A 259 -9.90 -35.66 -15.60
C SER A 259 -8.97 -35.85 -16.81
N SER A 260 -7.73 -36.30 -16.58
CA SER A 260 -6.79 -36.67 -17.64
C SER A 260 -7.08 -38.05 -18.26
N CYS A 261 -7.87 -38.89 -17.59
CA CYS A 261 -8.35 -40.17 -18.10
C CYS A 261 -9.81 -40.32 -17.66
N LEU A 262 -10.75 -40.21 -18.61
CA LEU A 262 -12.18 -40.23 -18.30
C LEU A 262 -12.80 -41.63 -18.38
N TRP A 263 -12.03 -42.63 -18.85
CA TRP A 263 -12.38 -44.04 -18.89
C TRP A 263 -11.11 -44.90 -18.90
N THR A 264 -11.14 -46.02 -18.17
CA THR A 264 -10.25 -47.16 -18.39
C THR A 264 -10.71 -47.89 -19.65
N THR A 265 -9.81 -48.02 -20.64
CA THR A 265 -9.92 -49.04 -21.70
C THR A 265 -9.96 -50.43 -21.10
#